data_AF-A0A1A9GL00-F1
#
_entry.id   AF-A0A1A9GL00-F1
#
_cell.length_a   1.000
_cell.length_b   1.000
_cell.length_c   1.000
_cell.angle_alpha   90.00
_cell.angle_beta   90.00
_cell.angle_gamma   90.00
#
_symmetry.space_group_name_H-M   'P 1'
#
loop_
_entity.id
_entity.type
_entity.pdbx_description
1 polymer ?
#
loop_
_entity_poly.entity_id
_entity_poly.type
_entity_poly.pdbx_seq_one_letter_code
_entity_poly.pdbx_strand_id
1 'polypeptide(L)'
;MALLVVVLALTAVSWAVDGFVAWSIRGVNVAVGLLLVAAVSALVRPRRRREPEVRPDGTRVFLAPALTTWPLLGAWGVVLVVAGMWAYLAVTDLGALESPGWALITVGGAIASLPDLLRLLTGRLHRWRLEIGPQGVTYRGYRTDQTWPWAQVHGAHLQARPAGAAIDVKGPGEDPLVPITAFAVSPEQLVEEIRQGRATARR
;
A
#
# COMPACT_ATOMS: atom_id res chain seq x y z
N MET A 1 16.87 12.51 -6.80
CA MET A 1 17.07 13.54 -7.83
C MET A 1 16.55 13.13 -9.20
N ALA A 2 16.96 11.98 -9.76
CA ALA A 2 16.56 11.57 -11.12
C ALA A 2 15.04 11.57 -11.37
N LEU A 3 14.24 11.00 -10.46
CA LEU A 3 12.78 10.96 -10.59
C LEU A 3 12.15 12.38 -10.61
N LEU A 4 12.69 13.30 -9.82
CA LEU A 4 12.19 14.68 -9.76
C LEU A 4 12.47 15.41 -11.08
N VAL A 5 13.66 15.21 -11.65
CA VAL A 5 14.05 15.77 -12.96
C VAL A 5 13.16 15.22 -14.07
N VAL A 6 12.85 13.91 -14.04
CA VAL A 6 11.92 13.28 -15.00
C VAL A 6 10.51 13.86 -14.89
N VAL A 7 9.98 14.03 -13.66
CA VAL A 7 8.65 14.64 -13.45
C VAL A 7 8.63 16.09 -13.93
N LEU A 8 9.66 16.87 -13.64
CA LEU A 8 9.76 18.27 -14.08
C LEU A 8 9.88 18.36 -15.60
N ALA A 9 10.66 17.49 -16.23
CA ALA A 9 10.78 17.42 -17.68
C ALA A 9 9.44 17.03 -18.34
N LEU A 10 8.76 15.99 -17.85
CA LEU A 10 7.43 15.60 -18.33
C LEU A 10 6.39 16.70 -18.10
N THR A 11 6.48 17.41 -16.98
CA THR A 11 5.60 18.56 -16.72
C THR A 11 5.84 19.66 -17.73
N ALA A 12 7.10 20.04 -17.99
CA ALA A 12 7.44 21.05 -18.99
C ALA A 12 6.96 20.65 -20.40
N VAL A 13 7.15 19.38 -20.79
CA VAL A 13 6.64 18.87 -22.07
C VAL A 13 5.11 18.95 -22.15
N SER A 14 4.39 18.68 -21.05
CA SER A 14 2.91 18.74 -21.03
C SER A 14 2.31 20.14 -21.24
N TRP A 15 3.13 21.19 -21.11
CA TRP A 15 2.75 22.57 -21.42
C TRP A 15 3.14 22.98 -22.86
N ALA A 16 4.02 22.22 -23.50
CA ALA A 16 4.51 22.46 -24.86
C ALA A 16 3.74 21.68 -25.94
N VAL A 17 2.90 20.72 -25.52
CA VAL A 17 2.05 19.93 -26.41
C VAL A 17 0.58 20.14 -26.04
N ASP A 18 -0.29 20.03 -27.05
CA ASP A 18 -1.74 20.19 -26.90
C ASP A 18 -2.49 18.89 -27.17
N GLY A 19 -3.79 18.91 -26.87
CA GLY A 19 -4.68 17.81 -27.18
C GLY A 19 -4.43 16.55 -26.35
N PHE A 20 -4.65 15.39 -26.97
CA PHE A 20 -4.69 14.10 -26.30
C PHE A 20 -3.36 13.74 -25.59
N VAL A 21 -2.23 14.00 -26.26
CA VAL A 21 -0.90 13.72 -25.72
C VAL A 21 -0.65 14.54 -24.45
N ALA A 22 -1.04 15.82 -24.44
CA ALA A 22 -0.92 16.69 -23.27
C ALA A 22 -1.67 16.12 -22.05
N TRP A 23 -2.92 15.68 -22.24
CA TRP A 23 -3.73 15.06 -21.19
C TRP A 23 -3.12 13.77 -20.66
N SER A 24 -2.57 12.93 -21.54
CA SER A 24 -1.89 11.69 -21.14
C SER A 24 -0.66 11.96 -20.26
N ILE A 25 0.16 12.95 -20.62
CA ILE A 25 1.35 13.34 -19.85
C ILE A 25 0.95 13.95 -18.50
N ARG A 26 -0.08 14.80 -18.46
CA ARG A 26 -0.65 15.32 -17.21
C ARG A 26 -1.14 14.20 -16.29
N GLY A 27 -1.84 13.21 -16.84
CA GLY A 27 -2.25 12.02 -16.11
C GLY A 27 -1.06 11.26 -15.51
N VAL A 28 -0.02 11.00 -16.31
CA VAL A 28 1.21 10.36 -15.81
C VAL A 28 1.85 11.19 -14.69
N ASN A 29 1.94 12.51 -14.82
CA ASN A 29 2.48 13.38 -13.78
C ASN A 29 1.67 13.30 -12.48
N VAL A 30 0.33 13.27 -12.57
CA VAL A 30 -0.54 13.09 -11.39
C VAL A 30 -0.29 11.73 -10.75
N ALA A 31 -0.20 10.65 -11.52
CA ALA A 31 0.09 9.32 -10.99
C ALA A 31 1.44 9.28 -10.25
N VAL A 32 2.50 9.87 -10.83
CA VAL A 32 3.81 9.96 -10.18
C VAL A 32 3.77 10.83 -8.93
N GLY A 33 3.04 11.96 -8.96
CA GLY A 33 2.82 12.80 -7.79
C GLY A 33 2.15 12.06 -6.64
N LEU A 34 1.13 11.24 -6.93
CA LEU A 34 0.46 10.41 -5.94
C LEU A 34 1.38 9.31 -5.37
N LEU A 35 2.21 8.68 -6.21
CA LEU A 35 3.24 7.74 -5.76
C LEU A 35 4.27 8.41 -4.84
N LEU A 36 4.70 9.63 -5.18
CA LEU A 36 5.61 10.42 -4.35
C LEU A 36 4.98 10.75 -2.99
N VAL A 37 3.71 11.16 -2.97
CA VAL A 37 2.98 11.39 -1.71
C VAL A 37 2.94 10.12 -0.86
N ALA A 38 2.63 8.96 -1.46
CA ALA A 38 2.64 7.69 -0.74
C ALA A 38 4.03 7.34 -0.17
N ALA A 39 5.08 7.51 -0.98
CA ALA A 39 6.46 7.23 -0.60
C ALA A 39 6.95 8.17 0.51
N VAL A 40 6.73 9.47 0.38
CA VAL A 40 7.04 10.47 1.42
C VAL A 40 6.25 10.18 2.69
N SER A 41 4.96 9.84 2.56
CA SER A 41 4.12 9.44 3.70
C SER A 41 4.62 8.17 4.40
N ALA A 42 5.25 7.25 3.67
CA ALA A 42 5.85 6.04 4.26
C ALA A 42 7.22 6.32 4.92
N LEU A 43 8.00 7.27 4.37
CA LEU A 43 9.36 7.58 4.82
C LEU A 43 9.43 8.63 5.94
N VAL A 44 8.63 9.70 5.83
CA VAL A 44 8.71 10.90 6.70
C VAL A 44 7.74 10.82 7.87
N ARG A 45 6.75 9.92 7.81
CA ARG A 45 5.72 9.84 8.85
C ARG A 45 6.35 9.66 10.23
N PRO A 46 6.09 10.59 11.17
CA PRO A 46 6.53 10.42 12.54
C PRO A 46 5.87 9.16 13.10
N ARG A 47 6.68 8.13 13.35
CA ARG A 47 6.24 6.91 14.05
C ARG A 47 6.15 7.20 15.54
N ARG A 48 5.27 8.14 15.91
CA ARG A 48 4.95 8.45 17.30
C ARG A 48 4.01 7.38 17.83
N ARG A 49 4.08 7.12 19.14
CA ARG A 49 3.05 6.34 19.82
C ARG A 49 1.68 6.93 19.51
N ARG A 50 0.75 6.09 19.09
CA ARG A 50 -0.65 6.47 18.89
C ARG A 50 -1.53 5.53 19.68
N GLU A 51 -2.56 6.07 20.31
CA GLU A 51 -3.55 5.23 20.94
C GLU A 51 -4.26 4.38 19.86
N PRO A 52 -4.33 3.05 20.04
CA PRO A 52 -5.08 2.21 19.12
C PRO A 52 -6.57 2.55 19.20
N GLU A 53 -7.27 2.32 18.11
CA GLU A 53 -8.73 2.34 18.14
C GLU A 53 -9.21 1.17 18.99
N VAL A 54 -9.92 1.44 20.09
CA VAL A 54 -10.42 0.42 21.00
C VAL A 54 -11.88 0.14 20.69
N ARG A 55 -12.19 -1.11 20.34
CA ARG A 55 -13.57 -1.56 20.13
C ARG A 55 -14.30 -1.80 21.46
N PRO A 56 -15.65 -1.90 21.44
CA PRO A 56 -16.45 -2.12 22.67
C PRO A 56 -16.10 -3.38 23.45
N ASP A 57 -15.51 -4.38 22.79
CA ASP A 57 -15.01 -5.64 23.37
C ASP A 57 -13.60 -5.52 23.97
N GLY A 58 -13.00 -4.32 23.97
CA GLY A 58 -11.64 -4.06 24.42
C GLY A 58 -10.56 -4.40 23.37
N THR A 59 -10.95 -4.82 22.16
CA THR A 59 -9.99 -5.14 21.10
C THR A 59 -9.31 -3.88 20.60
N ARG A 60 -7.99 -3.87 20.62
CA ARG A 60 -7.15 -2.78 20.08
C ARG A 60 -6.88 -3.01 18.60
N VAL A 61 -7.24 -2.05 17.77
CA VAL A 61 -7.18 -2.15 16.31
C VAL A 61 -6.15 -1.16 15.76
N PHE A 62 -5.22 -1.69 14.97
CA PHE A 62 -4.27 -0.91 14.18
C PHE A 62 -4.62 -1.03 12.71
N LEU A 63 -4.69 0.11 12.01
CA LEU A 63 -5.05 0.18 10.61
C LEU A 63 -3.92 0.74 9.74
N ALA A 64 -3.98 0.41 8.45
CA ALA A 64 -3.08 0.95 7.46
C ALA A 64 -3.21 2.48 7.34
N PRO A 65 -2.08 3.18 7.15
CA PRO A 65 -1.99 4.57 6.73
C PRO A 65 -2.90 5.02 5.56
N ALA A 66 -3.98 5.76 5.83
CA ALA A 66 -4.83 6.33 4.76
C ALA A 66 -4.05 7.17 3.72
N LEU A 67 -3.10 8.00 4.17
CA LEU A 67 -2.23 8.82 3.30
C LEU A 67 -1.16 8.02 2.52
N THR A 68 -1.03 6.72 2.74
CA THR A 68 -0.21 5.83 1.91
C THR A 68 -1.13 5.02 0.99
N THR A 69 -2.24 4.52 1.52
CA THR A 69 -3.19 3.68 0.77
C THR A 69 -3.95 4.46 -0.31
N TRP A 70 -4.53 5.62 0.01
CA TRP A 70 -5.34 6.37 -0.94
C TRP A 70 -4.55 6.92 -2.14
N PRO A 71 -3.36 7.50 -1.95
CA PRO A 71 -2.58 7.95 -3.10
C PRO A 71 -2.13 6.78 -3.99
N LEU A 72 -1.83 5.61 -3.43
CA LEU A 72 -1.54 4.40 -4.22
C LEU A 72 -2.76 3.98 -5.06
N LEU A 73 -3.96 3.95 -4.48
CA LEU A 73 -5.19 3.65 -5.23
C LEU A 73 -5.48 4.70 -6.31
N GLY A 74 -5.27 5.98 -5.99
CA GLY A 74 -5.44 7.09 -6.93
C GLY A 74 -4.46 7.01 -8.10
N ALA A 75 -3.19 6.72 -7.84
CA ALA A 75 -2.16 6.59 -8.88
C ALA A 75 -2.54 5.52 -9.90
N TRP A 76 -3.03 4.37 -9.41
CA TRP A 76 -3.55 3.31 -10.25
C TRP A 76 -4.77 3.72 -11.07
N GLY A 77 -5.74 4.40 -10.46
CA GLY A 77 -6.92 4.89 -11.17
C GLY A 77 -6.56 5.83 -12.31
N VAL A 78 -5.60 6.74 -12.09
CA VAL A 78 -5.13 7.67 -13.12
C VAL A 78 -4.42 6.93 -14.26
N VAL A 79 -3.58 5.93 -13.98
CA VAL A 79 -2.92 5.12 -15.02
C VAL A 79 -3.95 4.38 -15.88
N LEU A 80 -5.01 3.84 -15.26
CA LEU A 80 -6.09 3.18 -16.02
C LEU A 80 -6.87 4.14 -16.91
N VAL A 81 -7.13 5.37 -16.44
CA VAL A 81 -7.78 6.40 -17.27
C VAL A 81 -6.90 6.74 -18.46
N VAL A 82 -5.60 6.96 -18.25
CA VAL A 82 -4.64 7.21 -19.33
C VAL A 82 -4.60 6.05 -20.33
N ALA A 83 -4.58 4.80 -19.84
CA ALA A 83 -4.59 3.63 -20.71
C ALA A 83 -5.91 3.49 -21.48
N GLY A 84 -7.06 3.75 -20.84
CA GLY A 84 -8.37 3.74 -21.48
C GLY A 84 -8.50 4.81 -22.55
N MET A 85 -7.90 5.98 -22.33
CA MET A 85 -7.78 7.03 -23.34
C MET A 85 -6.99 6.54 -24.57
N TRP A 86 -5.84 5.88 -24.38
CA TRP A 86 -5.04 5.35 -25.50
C TRP A 86 -5.75 4.21 -26.22
N ALA A 87 -6.45 3.34 -25.49
CA ALA A 87 -7.26 2.28 -26.08
C ALA A 87 -8.42 2.84 -26.91
N TYR A 88 -9.10 3.89 -26.42
CA TYR A 88 -10.15 4.58 -27.16
C TYR A 88 -9.61 5.16 -28.47
N LEU A 89 -8.50 5.92 -28.41
CA LEU A 89 -7.87 6.50 -29.60
C LEU A 89 -7.48 5.41 -30.62
N ALA A 90 -6.91 4.29 -30.14
CA ALA A 90 -6.53 3.16 -30.99
C ALA A 90 -7.71 2.45 -31.67
N VAL A 91 -8.93 2.60 -31.14
CA VAL A 91 -10.14 2.01 -31.74
C VAL A 91 -10.85 3.02 -32.65
N THR A 92 -10.87 4.30 -32.27
CA THR A 92 -11.67 5.31 -32.98
C THR A 92 -10.91 6.09 -34.04
N ASP A 93 -9.59 6.28 -33.87
CA ASP A 93 -8.78 7.07 -34.78
C ASP A 93 -7.31 6.60 -34.78
N LEU A 94 -7.07 5.49 -35.49
CA LEU A 94 -5.72 4.95 -35.71
C LEU A 94 -4.79 5.90 -36.46
N GLY A 95 -5.33 6.84 -37.24
CA GLY A 95 -4.54 7.83 -37.98
C GLY A 95 -3.95 8.91 -37.09
N ALA A 96 -4.60 9.22 -35.96
CA ALA A 96 -4.11 10.15 -34.95
C ALA A 96 -3.01 9.55 -34.03
N LEU A 97 -2.72 8.25 -34.15
CA LEU A 97 -1.65 7.60 -33.39
C LEU A 97 -0.28 7.88 -34.02
N GLU A 98 0.36 8.97 -33.58
CA GLU A 98 1.77 9.26 -33.95
C GLU A 98 2.74 8.15 -33.51
N SER A 99 2.37 7.35 -32.49
CA SER A 99 3.15 6.20 -32.02
C SER A 99 2.26 5.02 -31.60
N PRO A 100 1.95 4.10 -32.54
CA PRO A 100 1.18 2.89 -32.25
C PRO A 100 1.85 1.99 -31.20
N GLY A 101 3.19 1.95 -31.18
CA GLY A 101 3.97 1.17 -30.22
C GLY A 101 3.80 1.68 -28.78
N TRP A 102 3.74 2.99 -28.58
CA TRP A 102 3.53 3.57 -27.25
C TRP A 102 2.14 3.28 -26.69
N ALA A 103 1.11 3.34 -27.56
CA ALA A 103 -0.24 2.96 -27.18
C ALA A 103 -0.32 1.49 -26.75
N LEU A 104 0.31 0.58 -27.52
CA LEU A 104 0.36 -0.84 -27.17
C LEU A 104 1.09 -1.10 -25.85
N ILE A 105 2.22 -0.44 -25.59
CA ILE A 105 2.96 -0.58 -24.32
C ILE A 105 2.12 -0.04 -23.15
N THR A 106 1.45 1.09 -23.33
CA THR A 106 0.64 1.72 -22.28
C THR A 106 -0.58 0.88 -21.94
N VAL A 107 -1.32 0.42 -22.96
CA VAL A 107 -2.52 -0.42 -22.80
C VAL A 107 -2.12 -1.81 -22.29
N GLY A 108 -1.09 -2.43 -22.87
CA GLY A 108 -0.59 -3.73 -22.46
C GLY A 108 -0.05 -3.71 -21.03
N GLY A 109 0.70 -2.67 -20.66
CA GLY A 109 1.17 -2.45 -19.30
C GLY A 109 0.02 -2.27 -18.32
N ALA A 110 -1.01 -1.48 -18.68
CA ALA A 110 -2.20 -1.32 -17.85
C ALA A 110 -2.96 -2.64 -17.66
N ILE A 111 -3.17 -3.42 -18.73
CA ILE A 111 -3.83 -4.73 -18.65
C ILE A 111 -3.03 -5.70 -17.78
N ALA A 112 -1.71 -5.79 -17.99
CA ALA A 112 -0.82 -6.64 -17.19
C ALA A 112 -0.84 -6.24 -15.71
N SER A 113 -1.16 -4.97 -15.43
CA SER A 113 -1.23 -4.43 -14.08
C SER A 113 -2.62 -4.61 -13.43
N LEU A 114 -3.71 -4.83 -14.19
CA LEU A 114 -5.06 -5.08 -13.64
C LEU A 114 -5.15 -6.15 -12.54
N PRO A 115 -4.44 -7.30 -12.61
CA PRO A 115 -4.44 -8.26 -11.51
C PRO A 115 -3.94 -7.66 -10.20
N ASP A 116 -2.95 -6.78 -10.25
CA ASP A 116 -2.41 -6.12 -9.07
C ASP A 116 -3.35 -5.03 -8.55
N LEU A 117 -4.08 -4.33 -9.42
CA LEU A 117 -5.17 -3.44 -9.00
C LEU A 117 -6.32 -4.19 -8.35
N LEU A 118 -6.81 -5.26 -8.99
CA LEU A 118 -7.86 -6.09 -8.43
C LEU A 118 -7.44 -6.62 -7.06
N ARG A 119 -6.18 -7.05 -6.90
CA ARG A 119 -5.63 -7.40 -5.58
C ARG A 119 -5.60 -6.21 -4.62
N LEU A 120 -5.21 -5.01 -5.06
CA LEU A 120 -5.20 -3.79 -4.25
C LEU A 120 -6.60 -3.41 -3.75
N LEU A 121 -7.61 -3.50 -4.61
CA LEU A 121 -9.02 -3.22 -4.31
C LEU A 121 -9.70 -4.32 -3.51
N THR A 122 -9.27 -5.58 -3.66
CA THR A 122 -9.88 -6.72 -2.94
C THR A 122 -9.16 -7.08 -1.64
N GLY A 123 -7.91 -6.64 -1.40
CA GLY A 123 -7.27 -6.90 -0.11
C GLY A 123 -5.84 -6.43 0.17
N ARG A 124 -5.17 -5.65 -0.70
CA ARG A 124 -3.71 -5.43 -0.55
C ARG A 124 -3.25 -4.25 0.32
N LEU A 125 -4.01 -3.15 0.42
CA LEU A 125 -3.58 -1.94 1.17
C LEU A 125 -4.59 -1.37 2.17
N HIS A 126 -5.90 -1.58 1.95
CA HIS A 126 -6.96 -1.05 2.81
C HIS A 126 -7.38 -2.04 3.91
N ARG A 127 -6.82 -3.26 3.90
CA ARG A 127 -7.12 -4.33 4.87
C ARG A 127 -5.98 -4.66 5.83
N TRP A 128 -4.85 -3.98 5.75
CA TRP A 128 -3.78 -4.17 6.72
C TRP A 128 -4.29 -3.78 8.10
N ARG A 129 -4.55 -4.81 8.90
CA ARG A 129 -5.25 -4.71 10.16
C ARG A 129 -4.60 -5.67 11.14
N LEU A 130 -4.19 -5.13 12.28
CA LEU A 130 -3.78 -5.93 13.42
C LEU A 130 -4.79 -5.69 14.52
N GLU A 131 -5.42 -6.76 14.98
CA GLU A 131 -6.38 -6.75 16.08
C GLU A 131 -5.76 -7.50 17.25
N ILE A 132 -5.62 -6.83 18.39
CA ILE A 132 -5.15 -7.40 19.64
C ILE A 132 -6.35 -7.44 20.57
N GLY A 133 -6.98 -8.60 20.65
CA GLY A 133 -8.22 -8.82 21.38
C GLY A 133 -8.03 -9.68 22.62
N PRO A 134 -9.11 -9.93 23.37
CA PRO A 134 -9.07 -10.77 24.57
C PRO A 134 -8.74 -12.24 24.24
N GLN A 135 -9.10 -12.73 23.06
CA GLN A 135 -8.90 -14.13 22.67
C GLN A 135 -7.53 -14.39 22.02
N GLY A 136 -6.88 -13.37 21.46
CA GLY A 136 -5.62 -13.52 20.75
C GLY A 136 -5.27 -12.33 19.87
N VAL A 137 -4.37 -12.59 18.92
CA VAL A 137 -3.93 -11.63 17.91
C VAL A 137 -4.46 -12.08 16.56
N THR A 138 -5.13 -11.19 15.84
CA THR A 138 -5.51 -11.41 14.44
C THR A 138 -4.75 -10.45 13.56
N TYR A 139 -3.99 -10.98 12.61
CA TYR A 139 -3.32 -10.20 11.59
C TYR A 139 -3.93 -10.48 10.23
N ARG A 140 -4.38 -9.40 9.61
CA ARG A 140 -4.83 -9.38 8.24
C ARG A 140 -3.84 -8.56 7.43
N GLY A 141 -3.05 -9.24 6.60
CA GLY A 141 -1.96 -8.72 5.81
C GLY A 141 -2.05 -9.11 4.33
N TYR A 142 -0.93 -8.99 3.61
CA TYR A 142 -0.87 -9.39 2.20
C TYR A 142 -0.98 -10.91 2.04
N ARG A 143 -2.14 -11.40 1.59
CA ARG A 143 -2.47 -12.85 1.46
C ARG A 143 -2.40 -13.63 2.78
N THR A 144 -2.30 -12.94 3.90
CA THR A 144 -2.20 -13.52 5.23
C THR A 144 -3.45 -13.11 5.99
N ASP A 145 -4.30 -14.07 6.32
CA ASP A 145 -5.40 -13.90 7.26
C ASP A 145 -5.18 -14.96 8.34
N GLN A 146 -4.53 -14.56 9.41
CA GLN A 146 -4.11 -15.46 10.48
C GLN A 146 -4.59 -14.94 11.82
N THR A 147 -5.18 -15.85 12.58
CA THR A 147 -5.61 -15.63 13.96
C THR A 147 -4.81 -16.57 14.84
N TRP A 148 -4.08 -16.00 15.79
CA TRP A 148 -3.31 -16.74 16.77
C TRP A 148 -3.93 -16.52 18.15
N PRO A 149 -4.52 -17.57 18.76
CA PRO A 149 -4.99 -17.48 20.14
C PRO A 149 -3.81 -17.26 21.08
N TRP A 150 -4.04 -16.61 22.23
CA TRP A 150 -2.96 -16.32 23.19
C TRP A 150 -2.18 -17.57 23.67
N ALA A 151 -2.81 -18.73 23.65
CA ALA A 151 -2.17 -20.02 23.95
C ALA A 151 -1.04 -20.39 22.97
N GLN A 152 -1.07 -19.87 21.74
CA GLN A 152 -0.07 -20.09 20.70
C GLN A 152 0.97 -18.96 20.64
N VAL A 153 0.68 -17.78 21.19
CA VAL A 153 1.56 -16.62 21.11
C VAL A 153 2.52 -16.59 22.31
N HIS A 154 3.82 -16.71 22.06
CA HIS A 154 4.84 -16.52 23.09
C HIS A 154 5.27 -15.07 23.26
N GLY A 155 5.01 -14.22 22.27
CA GLY A 155 5.31 -12.80 22.37
C GLY A 155 5.52 -12.18 20.99
N ALA A 156 6.33 -11.12 20.97
CA ALA A 156 6.76 -10.48 19.75
C ALA A 156 8.14 -9.87 19.94
N HIS A 157 8.88 -9.74 18.84
CA HIS A 157 10.21 -9.13 18.82
C HIS A 157 10.42 -8.35 17.52
N LEU A 158 11.43 -7.47 17.52
CA LEU A 158 11.80 -6.70 16.33
C LEU A 158 12.69 -7.55 15.43
N GLN A 159 12.33 -7.61 14.16
CA GLN A 159 13.15 -8.23 13.12
C GLN A 159 13.79 -7.13 12.27
N ALA A 160 15.09 -7.23 12.03
CA ALA A 160 15.82 -6.25 11.23
C ALA A 160 15.67 -6.48 9.72
N ARG A 161 15.58 -7.74 9.28
CA ARG A 161 15.45 -8.14 7.88
C ARG A 161 14.56 -9.38 7.72
N PRO A 162 13.41 -9.27 7.04
CA PRO A 162 12.76 -8.02 6.63
C PRO A 162 12.37 -7.18 7.86
N ALA A 163 12.41 -5.85 7.74
CA ALA A 163 12.20 -4.96 8.89
C ALA A 163 10.72 -4.97 9.35
N GLY A 164 10.47 -5.31 10.62
CA GLY A 164 9.11 -5.37 11.16
C GLY A 164 9.02 -5.94 12.58
N ALA A 165 7.78 -6.24 13.00
CA ALA A 165 7.49 -6.92 14.25
C ALA A 165 7.16 -8.40 13.95
N ALA A 166 8.01 -9.31 14.39
CA ALA A 166 7.79 -10.74 14.29
C ALA A 166 6.99 -11.21 15.50
N ILE A 167 5.92 -11.98 15.26
CA ILE A 167 5.07 -12.56 16.30
C ILE A 167 5.60 -13.96 16.57
N ASP A 168 6.06 -14.21 17.80
CA ASP A 168 6.54 -15.53 18.22
C ASP A 168 5.34 -16.43 18.45
N VAL A 169 5.13 -17.39 17.55
CA VAL A 169 3.99 -18.30 17.54
C VAL A 169 4.47 -19.75 17.61
N LYS A 170 3.80 -20.55 18.44
CA LYS A 170 4.06 -21.99 18.57
C LYS A 170 3.76 -22.73 17.26
N GLY A 171 4.78 -23.32 16.65
CA GLY A 171 4.64 -24.24 15.53
C GLY A 171 5.94 -24.43 14.73
N PRO A 172 6.01 -25.43 13.84
CA PRO A 172 7.11 -25.55 12.88
C PRO A 172 6.91 -24.54 11.74
N GLY A 173 7.57 -23.39 11.81
CA GLY A 173 7.52 -22.34 10.79
C GLY A 173 8.30 -21.10 11.17
N GLU A 174 8.54 -20.20 10.22
CA GLU A 174 9.05 -18.86 10.52
C GLU A 174 7.96 -18.02 11.20
N ASP A 175 8.39 -17.18 12.14
CA ASP A 175 7.50 -16.28 12.86
C ASP A 175 6.78 -15.33 11.90
N PRO A 176 5.44 -15.20 12.01
CA PRO A 176 4.68 -14.25 11.20
C PRO A 176 5.20 -12.82 11.35
N LEU A 177 5.63 -12.24 10.22
CA LEU A 177 6.17 -10.88 10.20
C LEU A 177 5.09 -9.85 9.86
N VAL A 178 4.96 -8.85 10.73
CA VAL A 178 4.19 -7.64 10.50
C VAL A 178 5.14 -6.55 9.96
N PRO A 179 5.05 -6.14 8.67
CA PRO A 179 6.00 -5.22 8.07
C PRO A 179 5.94 -3.82 8.68
N ILE A 180 7.08 -3.18 8.82
CA ILE A 180 7.18 -1.83 9.41
C ILE A 180 6.42 -0.75 8.62
N THR A 181 6.26 -0.94 7.31
CA THR A 181 5.54 -0.01 6.44
C THR A 181 4.03 -0.19 6.51
N ALA A 182 3.55 -1.20 7.24
CA ALA A 182 2.16 -1.59 7.19
C ALA A 182 1.21 -0.76 8.04
N PHE A 183 1.73 -0.18 9.12
CA PHE A 183 0.91 0.51 10.10
C PHE A 183 1.43 1.93 10.34
N ALA A 184 0.53 2.77 10.87
CA ALA A 184 0.89 4.14 11.23
C ALA A 184 1.72 4.23 12.54
N VAL A 185 1.85 3.12 13.26
CA VAL A 185 2.58 3.00 14.54
C VAL A 185 3.96 2.40 14.32
N SER A 186 4.85 2.59 15.29
CA SER A 186 6.18 2.01 15.26
C SER A 186 6.12 0.49 15.51
N PRO A 187 7.06 -0.30 14.98
CA PRO A 187 7.10 -1.74 15.23
C PRO A 187 7.37 -2.05 16.72
N GLU A 188 8.07 -1.16 17.43
CA GLU A 188 8.27 -1.24 18.88
C GLU A 188 6.94 -1.17 19.63
N GLN A 189 6.06 -0.25 19.22
CA GLN A 189 4.73 -0.17 19.80
C GLN A 189 3.93 -1.45 19.55
N LEU A 190 3.96 -2.00 18.33
CA LEU A 190 3.26 -3.26 18.03
C LEU A 190 3.75 -4.41 18.92
N VAL A 191 5.06 -4.53 19.11
CA VAL A 191 5.67 -5.53 20.00
C VAL A 191 5.21 -5.35 21.45
N GLU A 192 5.20 -4.11 21.94
CA GLU A 192 4.75 -3.79 23.30
C GLU A 192 3.27 -4.11 23.52
N GLU A 193 2.41 -3.76 22.55
CA GLU A 193 0.98 -4.00 22.59
C GLU A 193 0.65 -5.50 22.61
N ILE A 194 1.37 -6.31 21.82
CA ILE A 194 1.24 -7.78 21.83
C ILE A 194 1.67 -8.35 23.19
N ARG A 195 2.77 -7.85 23.76
CA ARG A 195 3.24 -8.27 25.10
C ARG A 195 2.25 -7.90 26.20
N GLN A 196 1.68 -6.69 26.14
CA GLN A 196 0.66 -6.24 27.09
C GLN A 196 -0.62 -7.07 26.96
N GLY A 197 -1.12 -7.30 25.74
CA GLY A 197 -2.30 -8.13 25.49
C GLY A 197 -2.14 -9.53 26.05
N ARG A 198 -0.98 -10.16 25.83
CA ARG A 198 -0.65 -11.47 26.40
C ARG A 198 -0.60 -11.48 27.92
N ALA A 199 0.01 -10.46 28.52
CA ALA A 199 0.11 -10.35 29.98
C ALA A 199 -1.28 -10.22 30.63
N THR A 200 -2.17 -9.45 30.00
CA THR A 200 -3.57 -9.32 30.43
C THR A 200 -4.34 -10.63 30.29
N ALA A 201 -4.16 -11.37 29.19
CA ALA A 201 -4.84 -12.65 28.97
C ALA A 201 -4.37 -13.80 29.87
N ARG A 202 -3.23 -13.64 30.58
CA ARG A 202 -2.71 -14.60 31.55
C ARG A 202 -3.20 -14.36 32.98
N ARG A 203 -3.80 -13.20 33.25
CA ARG A 203 -4.41 -12.87 34.54
C ARG A 203 -5.84 -13.40 34.58
#